data_AF-A0A926VCM4-F1
#
_entry.id   AF-A0A926VCM4-F1
#
_cell.length_a   1.000
_cell.length_b   1.000
_cell.length_c   1.000
_cell.angle_alpha   90.00
_cell.angle_beta   90.00
_cell.angle_gamma   90.00
#
_symmetry.space_group_name_H-M   'P 1'
#
loop_
_entity.id
_entity.type
_entity.pdbx_description
1 polymer ?
#
loop_
_entity_poly.entity_id
_entity_poly.type
_entity_poly.pdbx_seq_one_letter_code
_entity_poly.pdbx_strand_id
1 'polypeptide(L)'
;MADAEVDLASLVAKIEQIEQQQNLIKQYFSKLKRQLDNLTEQFNNRPELQDLECLRREVAELEQRLDGRVAESDRSHFTQTHKPESVDDIDSINREIEKIDRRLRQDQPKQTSLPEASASVTASTGVEVVDAQPTNQDAVLSPVNTNNVKSAEIESIDDSVEESQEPTLTAEEILKRYQEGERDFNNINLAGIDLSQASLKKVNLTETNLQGANMIGTDLSEAWLVEVNLSDANLATANLQNAKLLDANLNEATLKEASLSHANLTAANLSGANLDKAKLNYANLTTANLGGANLTQARLDTAYLIRANLSGANLSGAYLGSANLTTANLSGTNLSGANLGGANFTGADLSKAKLTEANFTSANLSGANLTGVSLLGVNFENANLSGQNLSDRNLSGANLYRSNLSNTDLSSTDLRGANLGEANLEKANLKEAKLTGTNLYKAKLTGAIMPDGTTHE
;
A
#
# COMPACT_ATOMS: atom_id res chain seq x y z
N MET A 1 -24.13 -33.37 51.26
CA MET A 1 -22.81 -32.69 51.19
C MET A 1 -21.86 -33.65 50.48
N ALA A 2 -21.93 -33.57 49.16
CA ALA A 2 -21.09 -34.19 48.14
C ALA A 2 -21.22 -33.27 46.90
N ASP A 3 -20.39 -33.45 45.88
CA ASP A 3 -20.35 -32.62 44.66
C ASP A 3 -19.91 -31.16 44.88
N ALA A 4 -18.67 -30.98 45.33
CA ALA A 4 -17.94 -29.70 45.26
C ALA A 4 -16.40 -29.82 45.20
N GLU A 5 -15.81 -31.02 45.39
CA GLU A 5 -14.38 -31.22 45.13
C GLU A 5 -14.13 -31.23 43.62
N VAL A 6 -13.72 -30.08 43.09
CA VAL A 6 -13.14 -29.98 41.75
C VAL A 6 -11.87 -30.83 41.73
N ASP A 7 -11.83 -31.85 40.90
CA ASP A 7 -10.69 -32.78 40.80
C ASP A 7 -9.43 -32.04 40.33
N LEU A 8 -8.61 -31.65 41.31
CA LEU A 8 -7.38 -30.89 41.13
C LEU A 8 -6.36 -31.68 40.30
N ALA A 9 -6.36 -33.02 40.39
CA ALA A 9 -5.50 -33.87 39.59
C ALA A 9 -5.94 -33.90 38.11
N SER A 10 -7.25 -33.86 37.85
CA SER A 10 -7.78 -33.68 36.48
C SER A 10 -7.44 -32.30 35.89
N LEU A 11 -7.26 -31.27 36.72
CA LEU A 11 -6.84 -29.94 36.26
C LEU A 11 -5.33 -29.92 35.95
N VAL A 12 -4.49 -30.41 36.87
CA VAL A 12 -3.02 -30.51 36.70
C VAL A 12 -2.67 -31.34 35.47
N ALA A 13 -3.29 -32.52 35.27
CA ALA A 13 -3.03 -33.36 34.10
C ALA A 13 -3.38 -32.68 32.76
N LYS A 14 -4.34 -31.75 32.73
CA LYS A 14 -4.65 -30.94 31.54
C LYS A 14 -3.62 -29.84 31.30
N ILE A 15 -3.10 -29.23 32.36
CA ILE A 15 -2.03 -28.22 32.27
C ILE A 15 -0.76 -28.87 31.71
N GLU A 16 -0.32 -30.00 32.29
CA GLU A 16 0.82 -30.78 31.76
C GLU A 16 0.63 -31.18 30.28
N GLN A 17 -0.59 -31.57 29.90
CA GLN A 17 -0.91 -31.92 28.50
C GLN A 17 -0.82 -30.70 27.56
N ILE A 18 -1.24 -29.52 28.02
CA ILE A 18 -1.14 -28.26 27.26
C ILE A 18 0.33 -27.84 27.11
N GLU A 19 1.13 -27.93 28.17
CA GLU A 19 2.57 -27.63 28.13
C GLU A 19 3.32 -28.56 27.17
N GLN A 20 3.00 -29.86 27.17
CA GLN A 20 3.54 -30.82 26.21
C GLN A 20 3.17 -30.46 24.76
N GLN A 21 1.91 -30.05 24.51
CA GLN A 21 1.49 -29.59 23.19
C GLN A 21 2.19 -28.30 22.76
N GLN A 22 2.33 -27.30 23.65
CA GLN A 22 3.07 -26.06 23.36
C GLN A 22 4.54 -26.33 23.04
N ASN A 23 5.21 -27.21 23.79
CA ASN A 23 6.60 -27.58 23.53
C ASN A 23 6.76 -28.34 22.20
N LEU A 24 5.82 -29.22 21.85
CA LEU A 24 5.79 -29.88 20.54
C LEU A 24 5.61 -28.87 19.40
N ILE A 25 4.71 -27.88 19.56
CA ILE A 25 4.49 -26.80 18.60
C ILE A 25 5.76 -25.95 18.42
N LYS A 26 6.45 -25.57 19.51
CA LYS A 26 7.75 -24.87 19.47
C LYS A 26 8.83 -25.67 18.72
N GLN A 27 8.84 -27.00 18.85
CA GLN A 27 9.74 -27.87 18.07
C GLN A 27 9.38 -27.92 16.57
N TYR A 28 8.10 -27.91 16.22
CA TYR A 28 7.68 -27.82 14.81
C TYR A 28 8.04 -26.47 14.18
N PHE A 29 7.79 -25.35 14.85
CA PHE A 29 8.14 -24.01 14.33
C PHE A 29 9.66 -23.81 14.18
N SER A 30 10.47 -24.22 15.16
CA SER A 30 11.94 -24.13 15.05
C SER A 30 12.51 -25.00 13.93
N LYS A 31 11.91 -26.17 13.68
CA LYS A 31 12.24 -27.00 12.50
C LYS A 31 11.84 -26.33 11.19
N LEU A 32 10.64 -25.73 11.12
CA LEU A 32 10.16 -25.04 9.93
C LEU A 32 11.00 -23.80 9.61
N LYS A 33 11.35 -22.98 10.61
CA LYS A 33 12.26 -21.83 10.47
C LYS A 33 13.60 -22.27 9.89
N ARG A 34 14.23 -23.31 10.46
CA ARG A 34 15.49 -23.87 9.95
C ARG A 34 15.39 -24.43 8.52
N GLN A 35 14.21 -24.88 8.07
CA GLN A 35 13.98 -25.27 6.68
C GLN A 35 13.86 -24.04 5.76
N LEU A 36 13.22 -22.96 6.22
CA LEU A 36 13.11 -21.69 5.48
C LEU A 36 14.47 -20.97 5.38
N ASP A 37 15.24 -20.93 6.46
CA ASP A 37 16.59 -20.37 6.51
C ASP A 37 17.51 -21.07 5.49
N ASN A 38 17.49 -22.41 5.48
CA ASN A 38 18.25 -23.24 4.54
C ASN A 38 17.76 -23.07 3.08
N LEU A 39 16.45 -22.92 2.86
CA LEU A 39 15.91 -22.61 1.52
C LEU A 39 16.33 -21.22 1.04
N THR A 40 16.43 -20.25 1.95
CA THR A 40 16.91 -18.88 1.68
C THR A 40 18.41 -18.87 1.40
N GLU A 41 19.20 -19.63 2.16
CA GLU A 41 20.64 -19.84 1.91
C GLU A 41 20.88 -20.55 0.56
N GLN A 42 20.10 -21.58 0.23
CA GLN A 42 20.11 -22.23 -1.09
C GLN A 42 19.63 -21.33 -2.23
N PHE A 43 18.79 -20.32 -1.96
CA PHE A 43 18.39 -19.33 -2.95
C PHE A 43 19.51 -18.31 -3.20
N ASN A 44 20.09 -17.76 -2.12
CA ASN A 44 21.13 -16.73 -2.20
C ASN A 44 22.48 -17.28 -2.73
N ASN A 45 22.80 -18.55 -2.48
CA ASN A 45 24.01 -19.21 -2.99
C ASN A 45 23.85 -19.79 -4.41
N ARG A 46 22.84 -19.38 -5.17
CA ARG A 46 22.68 -19.78 -6.57
C ARG A 46 23.75 -19.15 -7.46
N PRO A 47 24.48 -19.94 -8.29
CA PRO A 47 25.43 -19.40 -9.27
C PRO A 47 24.80 -18.31 -10.14
N GLU A 48 23.55 -18.50 -10.56
CA GLU A 48 22.83 -17.58 -11.45
C GLU A 48 22.63 -16.17 -10.84
N LEU A 49 22.65 -16.02 -9.51
CA LEU A 49 22.63 -14.71 -8.84
C LEU A 49 24.03 -14.09 -8.75
N GLN A 50 25.07 -14.90 -8.54
CA GLN A 50 26.46 -14.44 -8.52
C GLN A 50 26.92 -14.01 -9.92
N ASP A 51 26.51 -14.74 -10.96
CA ASP A 51 26.71 -14.37 -12.36
C ASP A 51 25.92 -13.10 -12.74
N LEU A 52 24.72 -12.90 -12.19
CA LEU A 52 23.95 -11.66 -12.37
C LEU A 52 24.61 -10.45 -11.71
N GLU A 53 25.19 -10.60 -10.51
CA GLU A 53 25.99 -9.55 -9.88
C GLU A 53 27.30 -9.28 -10.64
N CYS A 54 27.92 -10.33 -11.20
CA CYS A 54 29.10 -10.21 -12.06
C CYS A 54 28.79 -9.40 -13.33
N LEU A 55 27.71 -9.75 -14.06
CA LEU A 55 27.25 -8.99 -15.23
C LEU A 55 26.87 -7.54 -14.87
N ARG A 56 26.22 -7.30 -13.72
CA ARG A 56 25.91 -5.93 -13.27
C ARG A 56 27.18 -5.09 -13.06
N ARG A 57 28.27 -5.70 -12.59
CA ARG A 57 29.59 -5.05 -12.48
C ARG A 57 30.21 -4.78 -13.86
N GLU A 58 30.21 -5.78 -14.74
CA GLU A 58 30.77 -5.68 -16.09
C GLU A 58 30.03 -4.61 -16.93
N VAL A 59 28.71 -4.50 -16.79
CA VAL A 59 27.89 -3.43 -17.40
C VAL A 59 28.25 -2.06 -16.80
N ALA A 60 28.33 -1.92 -15.48
CA ALA A 60 28.65 -0.64 -14.84
C ALA A 60 30.07 -0.13 -15.20
N GLU A 61 31.04 -1.02 -15.38
CA GLU A 61 32.38 -0.67 -15.87
C GLU A 61 32.35 -0.23 -17.35
N LEU A 62 31.48 -0.81 -18.18
CA LEU A 62 31.28 -0.38 -19.57
C LEU A 62 30.57 0.98 -19.65
N GLU A 63 29.55 1.23 -18.83
CA GLU A 63 28.87 2.52 -18.71
C GLU A 63 29.85 3.62 -18.27
N GLN A 64 30.65 3.38 -17.23
CA GLN A 64 31.66 4.34 -16.76
C GLN A 64 32.73 4.64 -17.81
N ARG A 65 33.12 3.65 -18.63
CA ARG A 65 34.05 3.82 -19.76
C ARG A 65 33.43 4.57 -20.94
N LEU A 66 32.11 4.54 -21.10
CA LEU A 66 31.38 5.31 -22.11
C LEU A 66 31.32 6.78 -21.70
N ASP A 67 30.82 7.07 -20.50
CA ASP A 67 30.72 8.44 -19.94
C ASP A 67 32.08 9.15 -19.89
N GLY A 68 33.13 8.42 -19.49
CA GLY A 68 34.49 8.94 -19.48
C GLY A 68 34.98 9.44 -20.85
N ARG A 69 34.62 8.76 -21.95
CA ARG A 69 35.00 9.17 -23.31
C ARG A 69 34.10 10.27 -23.88
N VAL A 70 32.84 10.38 -23.44
CA VAL A 70 31.99 11.55 -23.76
C VAL A 70 32.61 12.83 -23.21
N ALA A 71 33.10 12.79 -21.95
CA ALA A 71 33.76 13.93 -21.32
C ALA A 71 35.11 14.31 -21.96
N GLU A 72 35.80 13.40 -22.63
CA GLU A 72 37.00 13.69 -23.44
C GLU A 72 36.65 14.23 -24.83
N SER A 73 35.59 13.71 -25.46
CA SER A 73 35.05 14.21 -26.73
C SER A 73 34.76 15.71 -26.67
N ASP A 74 33.98 16.15 -25.68
CA ASP A 74 33.60 17.55 -25.50
C ASP A 74 34.80 18.48 -25.20
N ARG A 75 35.89 17.95 -24.64
CA ARG A 75 37.12 18.70 -24.37
C ARG A 75 38.06 18.83 -25.58
N SER A 76 37.90 17.98 -26.60
CA SER A 76 38.74 17.97 -27.81
C SER A 76 38.33 19.03 -28.85
N HIS A 77 37.14 19.63 -28.73
CA HIS A 77 36.55 20.49 -29.77
C HIS A 77 37.08 21.94 -29.82
N PHE A 78 38.30 22.18 -29.32
CA PHE A 78 39.07 23.39 -29.62
C PHE A 78 40.51 23.04 -30.04
N THR A 79 40.94 23.62 -31.17
CA THR A 79 42.28 23.52 -31.82
C THR A 79 42.60 22.29 -32.69
N GLN A 80 42.46 22.51 -34.01
CA GLN A 80 43.27 21.98 -35.13
C GLN A 80 43.48 20.46 -35.30
N THR A 81 42.65 19.90 -36.20
CA THR A 81 43.06 19.06 -37.35
C THR A 81 44.03 17.91 -37.11
N HIS A 82 43.50 16.70 -36.89
CA HIS A 82 44.10 15.46 -37.43
C HIS A 82 43.02 14.46 -37.86
N LYS A 83 43.47 13.32 -38.41
CA LYS A 83 42.69 12.32 -39.16
C LYS A 83 41.77 11.50 -38.21
N PRO A 84 40.57 11.06 -38.63
CA PRO A 84 39.70 10.25 -37.76
C PRO A 84 40.34 8.90 -37.43
N GLU A 85 40.32 8.52 -36.16
CA GLU A 85 40.80 7.23 -35.68
C GLU A 85 39.67 6.18 -35.71
N SER A 86 39.97 5.07 -36.40
CA SER A 86 39.28 3.76 -36.42
C SER A 86 37.83 3.63 -35.95
N VAL A 87 36.94 3.37 -36.92
CA VAL A 87 35.61 2.76 -36.72
C VAL A 87 35.71 1.38 -36.04
N ASP A 88 36.85 0.70 -36.21
CA ASP A 88 37.14 -0.65 -35.70
C ASP A 88 36.92 -0.81 -34.18
N ASP A 89 37.09 0.26 -33.40
CA ASP A 89 36.88 0.29 -31.94
C ASP A 89 35.40 0.18 -31.55
N ILE A 90 34.52 0.86 -32.28
CA ILE A 90 33.06 0.77 -32.07
C ILE A 90 32.58 -0.63 -32.46
N ASP A 91 33.08 -1.16 -33.57
CA ASP A 91 32.81 -2.55 -33.95
C ASP A 91 33.40 -3.55 -32.94
N SER A 92 34.51 -3.22 -32.27
CA SER A 92 35.06 -4.04 -31.18
C SER A 92 34.08 -4.10 -29.99
N ILE A 93 33.58 -2.96 -29.52
CA ILE A 93 32.60 -2.87 -28.42
C ILE A 93 31.28 -3.56 -28.80
N ASN A 94 30.77 -3.35 -30.01
CA ASN A 94 29.56 -4.04 -30.49
C ASN A 94 29.75 -5.57 -30.53
N ARG A 95 30.95 -6.06 -30.88
CA ARG A 95 31.29 -7.49 -30.82
C ARG A 95 31.45 -8.03 -29.39
N GLU A 96 31.72 -7.20 -28.39
CA GLU A 96 31.69 -7.59 -26.97
C GLU A 96 30.23 -7.69 -26.48
N ILE A 97 29.40 -6.69 -26.78
CA ILE A 97 27.96 -6.67 -26.48
C ILE A 97 27.26 -7.89 -27.08
N GLU A 98 27.55 -8.24 -28.34
CA GLU A 98 27.03 -9.48 -28.95
C GLU A 98 27.48 -10.76 -28.25
N LYS A 99 28.66 -10.83 -27.61
CA LYS A 99 29.08 -12.01 -26.83
C LYS A 99 28.26 -12.13 -25.55
N ILE A 100 28.02 -11.02 -24.87
CA ILE A 100 27.22 -10.97 -23.64
C ILE A 100 25.77 -11.36 -23.94
N ASP A 101 25.18 -10.79 -25.00
CA ASP A 101 23.81 -11.11 -25.43
C ASP A 101 23.67 -12.56 -25.93
N ARG A 102 24.72 -13.17 -26.50
CA ARG A 102 24.75 -14.61 -26.81
C ARG A 102 24.86 -15.50 -25.56
N ARG A 103 25.61 -15.10 -24.53
CA ARG A 103 25.65 -15.81 -23.22
C ARG A 103 24.27 -15.82 -22.57
N LEU A 104 23.63 -14.64 -22.46
CA LEU A 104 22.28 -14.47 -21.91
C LEU A 104 21.20 -15.32 -22.62
N ARG A 105 21.43 -15.71 -23.88
CA ARG A 105 20.55 -16.61 -24.65
C ARG A 105 20.91 -18.09 -24.54
N GLN A 106 22.11 -18.45 -24.07
CA GLN A 106 22.54 -19.84 -23.84
C GLN A 106 22.13 -20.35 -22.46
N ASP A 107 22.13 -19.49 -21.45
CA ASP A 107 21.79 -19.85 -20.05
C ASP A 107 20.29 -19.76 -19.73
N GLN A 108 19.41 -19.59 -20.74
CA GLN A 108 17.97 -19.81 -20.53
C GLN A 108 17.69 -21.31 -20.34
N PRO A 109 17.14 -21.73 -19.18
CA PRO A 109 16.76 -23.13 -18.99
C PRO A 109 15.66 -23.49 -19.97
N LYS A 110 15.89 -24.54 -20.77
CA LYS A 110 14.83 -25.15 -21.59
C LYS A 110 13.66 -25.51 -20.69
N GLN A 111 12.46 -25.05 -21.02
CA GLN A 111 11.25 -25.35 -20.26
C GLN A 111 10.97 -26.86 -20.25
N THR A 112 11.45 -27.56 -19.23
CA THR A 112 10.98 -28.90 -18.89
C THR A 112 9.66 -28.74 -18.13
N SER A 113 8.58 -29.16 -18.75
CA SER A 113 7.23 -29.11 -18.18
C SER A 113 7.16 -29.82 -16.84
N LEU A 114 6.73 -29.11 -15.80
CA LEU A 114 6.27 -29.72 -14.56
C LEU A 114 5.07 -30.64 -14.87
N PRO A 115 5.04 -31.88 -14.36
CA PRO A 115 3.95 -32.81 -14.65
C PRO A 115 2.67 -32.40 -13.91
N GLU A 116 1.54 -32.43 -14.61
CA GLU A 116 0.22 -32.18 -14.03
C GLU A 116 -0.15 -33.29 -13.04
N ALA A 117 -0.35 -32.94 -11.77
CA ALA A 117 -0.79 -33.87 -10.72
C ALA A 117 -2.31 -34.13 -10.80
N SER A 118 -2.77 -34.71 -11.90
CA SER A 118 -4.16 -35.12 -12.10
C SER A 118 -4.48 -36.39 -11.30
N ALA A 119 -4.88 -36.24 -10.04
CA ALA A 119 -5.30 -37.34 -9.17
C ALA A 119 -6.83 -37.35 -8.99
N SER A 120 -7.53 -38.18 -9.76
CA SER A 120 -8.96 -38.42 -9.56
C SER A 120 -9.21 -39.34 -8.37
N VAL A 121 -10.22 -39.01 -7.56
CA VAL A 121 -10.85 -39.95 -6.63
C VAL A 121 -12.34 -40.00 -6.96
N THR A 122 -12.86 -41.22 -7.14
CA THR A 122 -14.18 -41.46 -7.73
C THR A 122 -15.31 -41.23 -6.74
N ALA A 123 -16.28 -40.40 -7.11
CA ALA A 123 -17.61 -40.45 -6.54
C ALA A 123 -18.28 -41.80 -6.89
N SER A 124 -18.90 -42.44 -5.90
CA SER A 124 -19.67 -43.68 -6.06
C SER A 124 -21.06 -43.48 -5.45
N THR A 125 -22.10 -43.96 -6.15
CA THR A 125 -23.50 -43.65 -5.85
C THR A 125 -24.36 -44.90 -5.65
N GLY A 126 -25.14 -44.92 -4.56
CA GLY A 126 -26.22 -45.88 -4.26
C GLY A 126 -26.81 -45.52 -2.88
N VAL A 127 -28.08 -45.09 -2.67
CA VAL A 127 -29.41 -45.64 -3.10
C VAL A 127 -29.73 -46.93 -2.31
N GLU A 128 -30.91 -47.18 -1.72
CA GLU A 128 -32.24 -46.49 -1.75
C GLU A 128 -32.40 -45.40 -0.64
N VAL A 129 -33.51 -44.70 -0.30
CA VAL A 129 -35.01 -44.78 -0.45
C VAL A 129 -35.71 -45.91 0.36
N VAL A 130 -36.96 -45.88 0.88
CA VAL A 130 -38.15 -44.95 0.97
C VAL A 130 -38.77 -45.13 2.41
N ASP A 131 -39.84 -44.53 2.99
CA ASP A 131 -40.89 -43.53 2.67
C ASP A 131 -41.58 -42.98 3.99
N ALA A 132 -42.56 -42.07 3.83
CA ALA A 132 -43.76 -41.81 4.67
C ALA A 132 -43.68 -41.02 6.02
N GLN A 133 -44.54 -39.99 6.13
CA GLN A 133 -44.91 -39.20 7.33
C GLN A 133 -46.32 -39.65 7.85
N PRO A 134 -47.12 -38.89 8.68
CA PRO A 134 -46.89 -37.69 9.51
C PRO A 134 -47.42 -37.84 10.98
N THR A 135 -47.33 -36.85 11.88
CA THR A 135 -48.36 -35.81 12.12
C THR A 135 -47.96 -34.80 13.23
N ASN A 136 -48.61 -33.63 13.24
CA ASN A 136 -48.31 -32.45 14.09
C ASN A 136 -48.83 -32.56 15.54
N GLN A 137 -48.23 -31.81 16.46
CA GLN A 137 -48.92 -30.66 17.09
C GLN A 137 -47.96 -29.65 17.75
N ASP A 138 -48.45 -28.43 17.94
CA ASP A 138 -47.68 -27.20 18.18
C ASP A 138 -47.27 -26.95 19.64
N ALA A 139 -46.12 -26.28 19.84
CA ALA A 139 -45.88 -25.40 20.98
C ALA A 139 -44.81 -24.34 20.66
N VAL A 140 -45.14 -23.06 20.83
CA VAL A 140 -44.20 -21.92 20.73
C VAL A 140 -43.72 -21.55 22.13
N LEU A 141 -42.41 -21.34 22.31
CA LEU A 141 -41.88 -20.63 23.48
C LEU A 141 -40.79 -19.62 23.11
N SER A 142 -40.92 -18.42 23.69
CA SER A 142 -39.99 -17.29 23.60
C SER A 142 -39.04 -17.29 24.81
N PRO A 143 -37.88 -16.59 24.76
CA PRO A 143 -36.94 -16.55 25.89
C PRO A 143 -37.48 -15.71 27.05
N VAL A 144 -37.21 -16.14 28.29
CA VAL A 144 -37.53 -15.37 29.51
C VAL A 144 -36.31 -15.32 30.44
N ASN A 145 -36.04 -14.12 30.94
CA ASN A 145 -34.98 -13.74 31.88
C ASN A 145 -35.37 -14.05 33.34
N THR A 146 -34.43 -14.55 34.16
CA THR A 146 -34.49 -14.41 35.62
C THR A 146 -33.11 -14.12 36.24
N ASN A 147 -32.99 -12.95 36.88
CA ASN A 147 -31.92 -12.62 37.83
C ASN A 147 -32.20 -13.19 39.24
N ASN A 148 -31.20 -13.05 40.12
CA ASN A 148 -31.21 -13.28 41.58
C ASN A 148 -31.09 -14.73 42.11
N VAL A 149 -29.89 -15.07 42.59
CA VAL A 149 -29.72 -15.46 44.00
C VAL A 149 -28.60 -14.58 44.61
N LYS A 150 -28.66 -14.39 45.93
CA LYS A 150 -27.94 -13.38 46.71
C LYS A 150 -26.42 -13.63 46.85
N SER A 151 -25.71 -12.55 47.16
CA SER A 151 -24.37 -12.56 47.75
C SER A 151 -24.29 -13.44 48.99
N ALA A 152 -23.14 -14.10 49.16
CA ALA A 152 -22.60 -14.52 50.44
C ALA A 152 -21.16 -14.02 50.52
N GLU A 153 -20.72 -13.58 51.69
CA GLU A 153 -19.36 -13.10 51.91
C GLU A 153 -18.39 -14.28 51.92
N ILE A 154 -17.30 -14.18 51.15
CA ILE A 154 -16.12 -15.02 51.30
C ILE A 154 -14.98 -14.07 51.67
N GLU A 155 -14.27 -14.41 52.75
CA GLU A 155 -13.21 -13.58 53.30
C GLU A 155 -12.01 -13.47 52.33
N SER A 156 -11.23 -12.40 52.49
CA SER A 156 -10.05 -12.13 51.67
C SER A 156 -9.01 -13.25 51.80
N ILE A 157 -8.90 -14.08 50.77
CA ILE A 157 -7.65 -14.80 50.49
C ILE A 157 -6.71 -13.77 49.85
N ASP A 158 -5.59 -13.52 50.53
CA ASP A 158 -4.50 -12.69 50.03
C ASP A 158 -3.69 -13.50 48.99
N ASP A 159 -4.30 -13.77 47.84
CA ASP A 159 -3.61 -14.24 46.65
C ASP A 159 -2.81 -13.07 46.06
N SER A 160 -1.79 -12.65 46.80
CA SER A 160 -0.67 -11.86 46.28
C SER A 160 0.15 -12.75 45.35
N VAL A 161 -0.45 -13.16 44.24
CA VAL A 161 0.29 -13.63 43.07
C VAL A 161 1.20 -12.46 42.71
N GLU A 162 2.51 -12.63 42.95
CA GLU A 162 3.52 -11.79 42.32
C GLU A 162 3.37 -12.01 40.82
N GLU A 163 2.58 -11.14 40.20
CA GLU A 163 2.39 -11.07 38.76
C GLU A 163 3.80 -10.99 38.18
N SER A 164 4.25 -12.07 37.54
CA SER A 164 5.67 -12.28 37.23
C SER A 164 6.05 -11.35 36.09
N GLN A 165 6.35 -10.11 36.43
CA GLN A 165 6.68 -9.04 35.49
C GLN A 165 7.84 -9.54 34.63
N GLU A 166 7.55 -9.81 33.35
CA GLU A 166 8.61 -10.06 32.38
C GLU A 166 9.58 -8.88 32.45
N PRO A 167 10.91 -9.11 32.48
CA PRO A 167 11.88 -8.07 32.76
C PRO A 167 11.81 -6.99 31.68
N THR A 168 11.12 -5.89 31.99
CA THR A 168 10.85 -4.80 31.05
C THR A 168 12.14 -4.14 30.65
N LEU A 169 12.53 -4.34 29.37
CA LEU A 169 13.74 -3.75 28.81
C LEU A 169 13.60 -2.22 28.81
N THR A 170 14.39 -1.55 29.64
CA THR A 170 14.37 -0.08 29.73
C THR A 170 15.00 0.54 28.48
N ALA A 171 14.69 1.81 28.25
CA ALA A 171 15.29 2.57 27.16
C ALA A 171 16.83 2.57 27.24
N GLU A 172 17.42 2.70 28.43
CA GLU A 172 18.87 2.67 28.60
C GLU A 172 19.48 1.33 28.18
N GLU A 173 18.86 0.20 28.53
CA GLU A 173 19.40 -1.13 28.18
C GLU A 173 19.25 -1.43 26.68
N ILE A 174 18.12 -1.06 26.05
CA ILE A 174 17.97 -1.12 24.58
C ILE A 174 19.04 -0.28 23.88
N LEU A 175 19.24 0.97 24.33
CA LEU A 175 20.20 1.89 23.71
C LEU A 175 21.65 1.49 23.96
N LYS A 176 21.97 0.93 25.13
CA LYS A 176 23.28 0.37 25.47
C LYS A 176 23.59 -0.85 24.60
N ARG A 177 22.68 -1.84 24.54
CA ARG A 177 22.80 -3.02 23.66
C ARG A 177 23.01 -2.61 22.20
N TYR A 178 22.27 -1.61 21.72
CA TYR A 178 22.43 -1.08 20.38
C TYR A 178 23.80 -0.40 20.17
N GLN A 179 24.33 0.31 21.16
CA GLN A 179 25.71 0.85 21.13
C GLN A 179 26.78 -0.25 21.13
N GLU A 180 26.56 -1.33 21.89
CA GLU A 180 27.43 -2.52 21.97
C GLU A 180 27.41 -3.35 20.66
N GLY A 181 26.44 -3.10 19.76
CA GLY A 181 26.38 -3.66 18.41
C GLY A 181 25.17 -4.55 18.14
N GLU A 182 24.33 -4.82 19.14
CA GLU A 182 23.09 -5.59 18.97
C GLU A 182 22.13 -4.84 18.03
N ARG A 183 21.55 -5.55 17.07
CA ARG A 183 20.57 -4.98 16.13
C ARG A 183 19.26 -5.72 16.14
N ASP A 184 19.19 -6.87 16.79
CA ASP A 184 18.03 -7.75 16.74
C ASP A 184 17.24 -7.67 18.04
N PHE A 185 16.15 -6.91 17.99
CA PHE A 185 15.22 -6.62 19.08
C PHE A 185 13.80 -7.03 18.67
N ASN A 186 13.68 -8.13 17.92
CA ASN A 186 12.38 -8.65 17.47
C ASN A 186 11.60 -9.32 18.61
N ASN A 187 10.27 -9.45 18.44
CA ASN A 187 9.39 -10.23 19.32
C ASN A 187 9.40 -9.84 20.82
N ILE A 188 9.77 -8.61 21.18
CA ILE A 188 9.77 -8.12 22.57
C ILE A 188 8.66 -7.09 22.85
N ASN A 189 8.32 -6.93 24.12
CA ASN A 189 7.35 -5.95 24.59
C ASN A 189 8.04 -4.67 25.10
N LEU A 190 7.82 -3.56 24.40
CA LEU A 190 8.33 -2.21 24.68
C LEU A 190 7.17 -1.18 24.69
N ALA A 191 5.95 -1.58 25.06
CA ALA A 191 4.81 -0.67 25.11
C ALA A 191 5.08 0.52 26.03
N GLY A 192 4.74 1.72 25.58
CA GLY A 192 4.95 2.98 26.32
C GLY A 192 6.42 3.41 26.50
N ILE A 193 7.39 2.74 25.88
CA ILE A 193 8.82 3.10 26.01
C ILE A 193 9.10 4.52 25.48
N ASP A 194 10.07 5.21 26.08
CA ASP A 194 10.63 6.43 25.51
C ASP A 194 11.93 6.12 24.77
N LEU A 195 11.88 6.25 23.45
CA LEU A 195 13.03 6.16 22.53
C LEU A 195 13.17 7.46 21.72
N SER A 196 12.61 8.58 22.21
CA SER A 196 12.62 9.86 21.50
C SER A 196 14.06 10.36 21.27
N GLN A 197 14.29 10.95 20.09
CA GLN A 197 15.60 11.36 19.58
C GLN A 197 16.68 10.25 19.47
N ALA A 198 16.37 8.99 19.76
CA ALA A 198 17.34 7.89 19.64
C ALA A 198 17.69 7.58 18.18
N SER A 199 18.91 7.09 17.93
CA SER A 199 19.38 6.71 16.59
C SER A 199 19.45 5.19 16.45
N LEU A 200 18.36 4.57 16.01
CA LEU A 200 18.15 3.12 15.88
C LEU A 200 18.16 2.66 14.40
N LYS A 201 19.15 3.13 13.63
CA LYS A 201 19.29 2.83 12.19
C LYS A 201 19.50 1.34 11.95
N LYS A 202 18.78 0.78 10.97
CA LYS A 202 18.88 -0.65 10.60
C LYS A 202 18.64 -1.61 11.79
N VAL A 203 17.93 -1.16 12.83
CA VAL A 203 17.45 -2.02 13.91
C VAL A 203 16.38 -2.97 13.35
N ASN A 204 16.32 -4.19 13.88
CA ASN A 204 15.20 -5.10 13.68
C ASN A 204 14.29 -5.05 14.91
N LEU A 205 13.09 -4.54 14.72
CA LEU A 205 11.97 -4.45 15.67
C LEU A 205 10.73 -5.14 15.02
N THR A 206 10.97 -6.21 14.25
CA THR A 206 9.91 -7.06 13.69
C THR A 206 9.10 -7.72 14.81
N GLU A 207 7.78 -7.86 14.63
CA GLU A 207 6.85 -8.46 15.61
C GLU A 207 6.91 -7.81 17.02
N THR A 208 7.45 -6.59 17.13
CA THR A 208 7.71 -5.93 18.43
C THR A 208 6.53 -5.08 18.86
N ASN A 209 6.18 -5.11 20.15
CA ASN A 209 5.12 -4.25 20.67
C ASN A 209 5.71 -2.89 21.13
N LEU A 210 5.37 -1.82 20.42
CA LEU A 210 5.73 -0.43 20.69
C LEU A 210 4.47 0.45 20.84
N GLN A 211 3.35 -0.14 21.26
CA GLN A 211 2.09 0.61 21.46
C GLN A 211 2.30 1.80 22.40
N GLY A 212 1.85 2.99 21.99
CA GLY A 212 1.95 4.21 22.78
C GLY A 212 3.39 4.70 23.04
N ALA A 213 4.40 4.12 22.38
CA ALA A 213 5.79 4.51 22.58
C ALA A 213 6.05 5.98 22.17
N ASN A 214 6.88 6.69 22.95
CA ASN A 214 7.39 8.00 22.56
C ASN A 214 8.61 7.80 21.65
N MET A 215 8.44 8.10 20.37
CA MET A 215 9.46 7.95 19.33
C MET A 215 9.65 9.25 18.53
N ILE A 216 9.44 10.40 19.19
CA ILE A 216 9.55 11.73 18.57
C ILE A 216 10.97 11.92 18.04
N GLY A 217 11.11 12.13 16.73
CA GLY A 217 12.39 12.36 16.06
C GLY A 217 13.38 11.19 16.12
N THR A 218 12.94 9.98 16.50
CA THR A 218 13.78 8.78 16.48
C THR A 218 14.22 8.47 15.06
N ASP A 219 15.49 8.13 14.86
CA ASP A 219 16.05 7.80 13.56
C ASP A 219 16.06 6.27 13.33
N LEU A 220 14.97 5.81 12.71
CA LEU A 220 14.67 4.43 12.31
C LEU A 220 14.95 4.20 10.81
N SER A 221 15.85 4.97 10.20
CA SER A 221 16.17 4.79 8.77
C SER A 221 16.65 3.37 8.48
N GLU A 222 16.11 2.77 7.42
CA GLU A 222 16.38 1.39 6.99
C GLU A 222 16.04 0.30 8.04
N ALA A 223 15.30 0.63 9.10
CA ALA A 223 14.88 -0.32 10.13
C ALA A 223 13.90 -1.38 9.58
N TRP A 224 13.88 -2.55 10.21
CA TRP A 224 12.90 -3.60 9.95
C TRP A 224 11.85 -3.53 11.05
N LEU A 225 10.62 -3.24 10.66
CA LEU A 225 9.45 -2.94 11.49
C LEU A 225 8.24 -3.73 10.94
N VAL A 226 8.50 -4.96 10.49
CA VAL A 226 7.50 -5.85 9.89
C VAL A 226 6.60 -6.37 11.00
N GLU A 227 5.28 -6.32 10.81
CA GLU A 227 4.29 -6.74 11.82
C GLU A 227 4.47 -6.05 13.20
N VAL A 228 5.16 -4.90 13.24
CA VAL A 228 5.35 -4.12 14.48
C VAL A 228 4.02 -3.52 14.94
N ASN A 229 3.80 -3.49 16.25
CA ASN A 229 2.66 -2.76 16.82
C ASN A 229 3.09 -1.36 17.28
N LEU A 230 2.83 -0.34 16.45
CA LEU A 230 3.03 1.08 16.72
C LEU A 230 1.69 1.83 16.87
N SER A 231 0.60 1.16 17.26
CA SER A 231 -0.67 1.84 17.56
C SER A 231 -0.48 2.86 18.69
N ASP A 232 -1.20 3.99 18.62
CA ASP A 232 -1.11 5.11 19.56
C ASP A 232 0.30 5.76 19.68
N ALA A 233 1.33 5.27 18.97
CA ALA A 233 2.71 5.69 19.15
C ALA A 233 2.98 7.09 18.58
N ASN A 234 3.87 7.84 19.23
CA ASN A 234 4.23 9.20 18.83
C ASN A 234 5.54 9.21 18.03
N LEU A 235 5.42 9.07 16.72
CA LEU A 235 6.49 9.11 15.72
C LEU A 235 6.66 10.51 15.10
N ALA A 236 6.21 11.58 15.77
CA ALA A 236 6.30 12.93 15.22
C ALA A 236 7.75 13.29 14.87
N THR A 237 7.98 13.83 13.67
CA THR A 237 9.31 14.12 13.09
C THR A 237 10.28 12.94 12.96
N ALA A 238 9.89 11.70 13.27
CA ALA A 238 10.75 10.52 13.18
C ALA A 238 11.24 10.26 11.73
N ASN A 239 12.44 9.70 11.60
CA ASN A 239 13.01 9.31 10.32
C ASN A 239 12.80 7.81 10.06
N LEU A 240 11.94 7.49 9.10
CA LEU A 240 11.55 6.13 8.69
C LEU A 240 11.93 5.87 7.22
N GLN A 241 12.90 6.62 6.67
CA GLN A 241 13.32 6.49 5.27
C GLN A 241 13.81 5.08 4.98
N ASN A 242 13.29 4.48 3.90
CA ASN A 242 13.57 3.09 3.50
C ASN A 242 13.22 2.02 4.57
N ALA A 243 12.43 2.35 5.60
CA ALA A 243 12.03 1.37 6.62
C ALA A 243 11.05 0.33 6.05
N LYS A 244 11.11 -0.91 6.57
CA LYS A 244 10.21 -2.00 6.21
C LYS A 244 9.07 -2.09 7.23
N LEU A 245 7.91 -1.54 6.90
CA LEU A 245 6.67 -1.49 7.70
C LEU A 245 5.58 -2.38 7.07
N LEU A 246 5.97 -3.53 6.51
CA LEU A 246 5.04 -4.52 5.96
C LEU A 246 4.11 -5.02 7.08
N ASP A 247 2.81 -4.96 6.85
CA ASP A 247 1.76 -5.38 7.80
C ASP A 247 1.85 -4.73 9.20
N ALA A 248 2.56 -3.60 9.32
CA ALA A 248 2.71 -2.85 10.58
C ALA A 248 1.40 -2.20 11.03
N ASN A 249 1.10 -2.27 12.33
CA ASN A 249 -0.03 -1.56 12.93
C ASN A 249 0.39 -0.16 13.37
N LEU A 250 -0.24 0.87 12.82
CA LEU A 250 0.02 2.30 13.04
C LEU A 250 -1.29 3.06 13.34
N ASN A 251 -2.32 2.35 13.84
CA ASN A 251 -3.63 2.94 14.11
C ASN A 251 -3.54 4.03 15.18
N GLU A 252 -4.18 5.17 14.92
CA GLU A 252 -4.15 6.41 15.72
C GLU A 252 -2.73 7.00 15.97
N ALA A 253 -1.67 6.41 15.39
CA ALA A 253 -0.30 6.86 15.59
C ALA A 253 -0.08 8.28 15.05
N THR A 254 0.78 9.04 15.73
CA THR A 254 1.15 10.39 15.29
C THR A 254 2.44 10.34 14.48
N LEU A 255 2.33 10.47 13.16
CA LEU A 255 3.44 10.55 12.21
C LEU A 255 3.62 11.98 11.64
N LYS A 256 3.15 13.00 12.37
CA LYS A 256 3.21 14.41 11.93
C LYS A 256 4.65 14.81 11.58
N GLU A 257 4.81 15.38 10.38
CA GLU A 257 6.09 15.85 9.83
C GLU A 257 7.21 14.78 9.74
N ALA A 258 6.87 13.50 9.98
CA ALA A 258 7.77 12.35 9.89
C ALA A 258 8.20 12.04 8.45
N SER A 259 9.30 11.32 8.29
CA SER A 259 9.94 11.07 7.00
C SER A 259 9.93 9.59 6.62
N LEU A 260 8.88 9.16 5.94
CA LEU A 260 8.66 7.81 5.40
C LEU A 260 8.99 7.66 3.90
N SER A 261 9.79 8.56 3.31
CA SER A 261 10.16 8.47 1.89
C SER A 261 10.81 7.11 1.58
N HIS A 262 10.40 6.46 0.49
CA HIS A 262 10.79 5.10 0.10
C HIS A 262 10.49 3.98 1.13
N ALA A 263 9.73 4.24 2.20
CA ALA A 263 9.34 3.20 3.14
C ALA A 263 8.35 2.21 2.49
N ASN A 264 8.44 0.93 2.89
CA ASN A 264 7.49 -0.10 2.49
C ASN A 264 6.43 -0.28 3.57
N LEU A 265 5.27 0.37 3.40
CA LEU A 265 4.07 0.28 4.22
C LEU A 265 2.99 -0.60 3.56
N THR A 266 3.38 -1.63 2.80
CA THR A 266 2.42 -2.55 2.17
C THR A 266 1.53 -3.19 3.24
N ALA A 267 0.21 -3.17 3.01
CA ALA A 267 -0.82 -3.68 3.92
C ALA A 267 -0.86 -3.08 5.34
N ALA A 268 0.01 -2.11 5.66
CA ALA A 268 0.06 -1.46 6.97
C ALA A 268 -1.26 -0.78 7.36
N ASN A 269 -1.57 -0.78 8.65
CA ASN A 269 -2.80 -0.22 9.21
C ASN A 269 -2.55 1.18 9.80
N LEU A 270 -2.71 2.23 9.00
CA LEU A 270 -2.64 3.64 9.39
C LEU A 270 -4.03 4.28 9.60
N SER A 271 -5.07 3.52 9.99
CA SER A 271 -6.40 4.10 10.23
C SER A 271 -6.36 5.15 11.35
N GLY A 272 -7.06 6.27 11.17
CA GLY A 272 -7.05 7.42 12.07
C GLY A 272 -5.72 8.20 12.17
N ALA A 273 -4.60 7.60 11.74
CA ALA A 273 -3.25 8.12 11.97
C ALA A 273 -3.05 9.57 11.49
N ASN A 274 -2.27 10.32 12.28
CA ASN A 274 -2.00 11.73 12.03
C ASN A 274 -0.70 11.91 11.25
N LEU A 275 -0.82 12.01 9.92
CA LEU A 275 0.26 12.16 8.94
C LEU A 275 0.35 13.61 8.40
N ASP A 276 -0.07 14.61 9.18
CA ASP A 276 0.05 16.04 8.84
C ASP A 276 1.47 16.38 8.36
N LYS A 277 1.60 16.81 7.10
CA LYS A 277 2.86 17.12 6.40
C LYS A 277 3.91 15.99 6.39
N ALA A 278 3.52 14.74 6.62
CA ALA A 278 4.42 13.60 6.53
C ALA A 278 5.00 13.47 5.10
N LYS A 279 6.25 13.01 5.00
CA LYS A 279 6.97 12.84 3.73
C LYS A 279 6.93 11.36 3.36
N LEU A 280 6.11 11.00 2.38
CA LEU A 280 5.83 9.64 1.90
C LEU A 280 6.15 9.50 0.39
N ASN A 281 7.04 10.35 -0.14
CA ASN A 281 7.44 10.33 -1.55
C ASN A 281 8.03 8.95 -1.89
N TYR A 282 7.62 8.37 -3.01
CA TYR A 282 7.99 7.00 -3.42
C TYR A 282 7.68 5.89 -2.40
N ALA A 283 6.90 6.16 -1.33
CA ALA A 283 6.53 5.13 -0.37
C ALA A 283 5.57 4.12 -1.01
N ASN A 284 5.71 2.84 -0.62
CA ASN A 284 4.80 1.80 -1.05
C ASN A 284 3.72 1.59 0.02
N LEU A 285 2.50 2.04 -0.26
CA LEU A 285 1.29 1.94 0.56
C LEU A 285 0.25 1.02 -0.12
N THR A 286 0.71 0.08 -0.96
CA THR A 286 -0.16 -0.90 -1.63
C THR A 286 -0.99 -1.66 -0.59
N THR A 287 -2.30 -1.73 -0.81
CA THR A 287 -3.29 -2.33 0.10
C THR A 287 -3.29 -1.81 1.55
N ALA A 288 -2.60 -0.70 1.85
CA ALA A 288 -2.58 -0.11 3.18
C ALA A 288 -3.95 0.48 3.57
N ASN A 289 -4.26 0.46 4.87
CA ASN A 289 -5.49 1.04 5.42
C ASN A 289 -5.19 2.42 6.02
N LEU A 290 -5.60 3.49 5.36
CA LEU A 290 -5.54 4.89 5.82
C LEU A 290 -6.94 5.45 6.10
N GLY A 291 -7.92 4.60 6.45
CA GLY A 291 -9.30 5.01 6.70
C GLY A 291 -9.39 6.09 7.79
N GLY A 292 -10.01 7.22 7.49
CA GLY A 292 -10.14 8.37 8.39
C GLY A 292 -8.84 9.14 8.71
N ALA A 293 -7.70 8.75 8.17
CA ALA A 293 -6.40 9.33 8.50
C ALA A 293 -6.28 10.82 8.08
N ASN A 294 -5.45 11.57 8.80
CA ASN A 294 -5.15 12.97 8.48
C ASN A 294 -3.84 13.08 7.69
N LEU A 295 -3.92 13.26 6.37
CA LEU A 295 -2.81 13.50 5.46
C LEU A 295 -2.75 14.96 4.96
N THR A 296 -3.22 15.92 5.77
CA THR A 296 -3.18 17.35 5.43
C THR A 296 -1.76 17.76 5.04
N GLN A 297 -1.60 18.39 3.86
CA GLN A 297 -0.31 18.84 3.33
C GLN A 297 0.79 17.75 3.23
N ALA A 298 0.44 16.46 3.33
CA ALA A 298 1.39 15.36 3.19
C ALA A 298 1.97 15.29 1.76
N ARG A 299 3.18 14.74 1.64
CA ARG A 299 3.89 14.60 0.36
C ARG A 299 3.96 13.13 -0.04
N LEU A 300 3.10 12.74 -0.96
CA LEU A 300 2.89 11.40 -1.52
C LEU A 300 3.27 11.37 -3.01
N ASP A 301 4.14 12.29 -3.44
CA ASP A 301 4.57 12.37 -4.84
C ASP A 301 5.25 11.05 -5.26
N THR A 302 4.79 10.46 -6.37
CA THR A 302 5.15 9.13 -6.87
C THR A 302 4.93 7.96 -5.87
N ALA A 303 4.06 8.12 -4.88
CA ALA A 303 3.72 7.02 -3.96
C ALA A 303 2.83 5.94 -4.63
N TYR A 304 2.95 4.70 -4.17
CA TYR A 304 2.13 3.57 -4.62
C TYR A 304 0.98 3.34 -3.64
N LEU A 305 -0.24 3.72 -4.00
CA LEU A 305 -1.47 3.60 -3.21
C LEU A 305 -2.43 2.58 -3.83
N ILE A 306 -1.89 1.59 -4.54
CA ILE A 306 -2.66 0.61 -5.31
C ILE A 306 -3.57 -0.18 -4.35
N ARG A 307 -4.88 -0.18 -4.59
CA ARG A 307 -5.89 -0.80 -3.70
C ARG A 307 -5.86 -0.32 -2.24
N ALA A 308 -5.24 0.82 -1.94
CA ALA A 308 -5.24 1.38 -0.58
C ALA A 308 -6.64 1.87 -0.18
N ASN A 309 -6.98 1.78 1.11
CA ASN A 309 -8.21 2.33 1.67
C ASN A 309 -7.95 3.70 2.30
N LEU A 310 -8.32 4.79 1.62
CA LEU A 310 -8.29 6.16 2.14
C LEU A 310 -9.70 6.68 2.48
N SER A 311 -10.71 5.82 2.63
CA SER A 311 -12.09 6.28 2.85
C SER A 311 -12.22 7.22 4.05
N GLY A 312 -12.89 8.35 3.85
CA GLY A 312 -13.04 9.42 4.83
C GLY A 312 -11.76 10.21 5.18
N ALA A 313 -10.60 9.88 4.62
CA ALA A 313 -9.33 10.54 4.96
C ALA A 313 -9.28 12.01 4.52
N ASN A 314 -8.51 12.82 5.26
CA ASN A 314 -8.32 14.23 4.98
C ASN A 314 -6.97 14.47 4.28
N LEU A 315 -7.00 14.70 2.96
CA LEU A 315 -5.84 14.97 2.09
C LEU A 315 -5.80 16.44 1.63
N SER A 316 -6.39 17.37 2.38
CA SER A 316 -6.45 18.79 1.97
C SER A 316 -5.05 19.39 1.78
N GLY A 317 -4.82 20.00 0.62
CA GLY A 317 -3.52 20.57 0.24
C GLY A 317 -2.38 19.56 0.12
N ALA A 318 -2.66 18.26 0.06
CA ALA A 318 -1.63 17.22 -0.11
C ALA A 318 -1.04 17.19 -1.53
N TYR A 319 0.19 16.70 -1.65
CA TYR A 319 0.91 16.54 -2.91
C TYR A 319 0.94 15.06 -3.29
N LEU A 320 0.28 14.68 -4.38
CA LEU A 320 0.16 13.32 -4.90
C LEU A 320 0.59 13.29 -6.39
N GLY A 321 1.57 14.12 -6.78
CA GLY A 321 2.04 14.22 -8.16
C GLY A 321 2.55 12.86 -8.66
N SER A 322 2.04 12.39 -9.80
CA SER A 322 2.35 11.06 -10.36
C SER A 322 2.10 9.86 -9.42
N ALA A 323 1.32 10.01 -8.36
CA ALA A 323 0.98 8.90 -7.46
C ALA A 323 0.08 7.86 -8.15
N ASN A 324 0.24 6.58 -7.78
CA ASN A 324 -0.53 5.48 -8.35
C ASN A 324 -1.62 5.02 -7.38
N LEU A 325 -2.85 5.52 -7.58
CA LEU A 325 -4.06 5.21 -6.82
C LEU A 325 -4.97 4.21 -7.56
N THR A 326 -4.42 3.35 -8.42
CA THR A 326 -5.18 2.34 -9.16
C THR A 326 -6.02 1.49 -8.20
N THR A 327 -7.34 1.46 -8.43
CA THR A 327 -8.35 0.78 -7.61
C THR A 327 -8.32 1.10 -6.10
N ALA A 328 -7.81 2.27 -5.71
CA ALA A 328 -7.88 2.77 -4.34
C ALA A 328 -9.31 3.22 -3.97
N ASN A 329 -9.67 3.10 -2.70
CA ASN A 329 -10.91 3.64 -2.15
C ASN A 329 -10.64 5.01 -1.53
N LEU A 330 -11.11 6.08 -2.16
CA LEU A 330 -11.07 7.48 -1.70
C LEU A 330 -12.48 8.02 -1.39
N SER A 331 -13.45 7.14 -1.14
CA SER A 331 -14.84 7.56 -0.89
C SER A 331 -14.96 8.49 0.33
N GLY A 332 -15.67 9.59 0.16
CA GLY A 332 -15.85 10.63 1.19
C GLY A 332 -14.58 11.42 1.58
N THR A 333 -13.44 11.25 0.88
CA THR A 333 -12.21 11.98 1.18
C THR A 333 -12.34 13.50 1.01
N ASN A 334 -11.46 14.23 1.69
CA ASN A 334 -11.25 15.65 1.43
C ASN A 334 -9.95 15.86 0.65
N LEU A 335 -10.03 16.15 -0.64
CA LEU A 335 -8.91 16.45 -1.53
C LEU A 335 -8.86 17.93 -1.92
N SER A 336 -9.53 18.81 -1.15
CA SER A 336 -9.62 20.24 -1.48
C SER A 336 -8.23 20.88 -1.55
N GLY A 337 -7.93 21.56 -2.65
CA GLY A 337 -6.61 22.15 -2.93
C GLY A 337 -5.47 21.15 -3.12
N ALA A 338 -5.72 19.84 -3.24
CA ALA A 338 -4.67 18.84 -3.43
C ALA A 338 -4.07 18.88 -4.84
N ASN A 339 -2.76 18.65 -4.94
CA ASN A 339 -2.07 18.51 -6.22
C ASN A 339 -2.02 17.04 -6.64
N LEU A 340 -2.81 16.68 -7.65
CA LEU A 340 -3.00 15.31 -8.15
C LEU A 340 -2.47 15.17 -9.60
N GLY A 341 -1.58 16.08 -10.01
CA GLY A 341 -1.09 16.17 -11.38
C GLY A 341 -0.37 14.90 -11.84
N GLY A 342 -0.78 14.35 -12.98
CA GLY A 342 -0.24 13.10 -13.52
C GLY A 342 -0.58 11.83 -12.72
N ALA A 343 -1.40 11.92 -11.67
CA ALA A 343 -1.75 10.77 -10.84
C ALA A 343 -2.68 9.79 -11.58
N ASN A 344 -2.57 8.50 -11.23
CA ASN A 344 -3.35 7.44 -11.84
C ASN A 344 -4.46 6.93 -10.89
N PHE A 345 -5.71 7.27 -11.20
CA PHE A 345 -6.93 6.86 -10.50
C PHE A 345 -7.71 5.76 -11.25
N THR A 346 -7.05 4.93 -12.06
CA THR A 346 -7.73 3.89 -12.84
C THR A 346 -8.57 2.98 -11.94
N GLY A 347 -9.89 2.96 -12.14
CA GLY A 347 -10.81 2.17 -11.32
C GLY A 347 -10.93 2.59 -9.84
N ALA A 348 -10.45 3.77 -9.46
CA ALA A 348 -10.51 4.25 -8.07
C ALA A 348 -11.91 4.78 -7.70
N ASP A 349 -12.32 4.61 -6.45
CA ASP A 349 -13.59 5.16 -5.94
C ASP A 349 -13.37 6.53 -5.28
N LEU A 350 -13.79 7.61 -5.94
CA LEU A 350 -13.79 8.97 -5.40
C LEU A 350 -15.21 9.42 -4.98
N SER A 351 -16.15 8.49 -4.80
CA SER A 351 -17.55 8.87 -4.55
C SER A 351 -17.71 9.75 -3.31
N LYS A 352 -18.49 10.83 -3.44
CA LYS A 352 -18.71 11.85 -2.40
C LYS A 352 -17.44 12.59 -1.94
N ALA A 353 -16.30 12.45 -2.62
CA ALA A 353 -15.08 13.20 -2.28
C ALA A 353 -15.25 14.71 -2.53
N LYS A 354 -14.55 15.53 -1.73
CA LYS A 354 -14.50 17.00 -1.88
C LYS A 354 -13.28 17.35 -2.72
N LEU A 355 -13.50 17.82 -3.95
CA LEU A 355 -12.43 18.13 -4.92
C LEU A 355 -12.25 19.63 -5.18
N THR A 356 -12.82 20.52 -4.36
CA THR A 356 -12.75 21.99 -4.56
C THR A 356 -11.31 22.47 -4.73
N GLU A 357 -11.02 23.19 -5.81
CA GLU A 357 -9.67 23.68 -6.15
C GLU A 357 -8.58 22.59 -6.31
N ALA A 358 -8.96 21.31 -6.43
CA ALA A 358 -8.02 20.22 -6.68
C ALA A 358 -7.45 20.27 -8.11
N ASN A 359 -6.18 19.89 -8.26
CA ASN A 359 -5.45 19.93 -9.52
C ASN A 359 -5.20 18.53 -10.10
N PHE A 360 -5.99 18.12 -11.08
CA PHE A 360 -5.90 16.85 -11.81
C PHE A 360 -5.22 16.98 -13.18
N THR A 361 -4.38 18.00 -13.43
CA THR A 361 -3.68 18.16 -14.73
C THR A 361 -2.96 16.87 -15.15
N SER A 362 -3.24 16.38 -16.35
CA SER A 362 -2.71 15.12 -16.92
C SER A 362 -2.99 13.85 -16.10
N ALA A 363 -3.90 13.89 -15.12
CA ALA A 363 -4.29 12.71 -14.34
C ALA A 363 -5.13 11.73 -15.17
N ASN A 364 -5.04 10.44 -14.87
CA ASN A 364 -5.87 9.42 -15.50
C ASN A 364 -6.99 8.96 -14.56
N LEU A 365 -8.25 9.23 -14.92
CA LEU A 365 -9.45 8.84 -14.18
C LEU A 365 -10.28 7.76 -14.93
N SER A 366 -9.67 7.03 -15.86
CA SER A 366 -10.36 5.96 -16.61
C SER A 366 -11.02 4.93 -15.70
N GLY A 367 -12.35 4.81 -15.78
CA GLY A 367 -13.13 3.89 -14.95
C GLY A 367 -13.23 4.27 -13.46
N ALA A 368 -12.80 5.46 -13.05
CA ALA A 368 -13.01 5.94 -11.68
C ALA A 368 -14.50 6.13 -11.36
N ASN A 369 -14.86 6.16 -10.07
CA ASN A 369 -16.22 6.49 -9.61
C ASN A 369 -16.26 7.91 -9.04
N LEU A 370 -16.88 8.85 -9.78
CA LEU A 370 -17.06 10.24 -9.38
C LEU A 370 -18.51 10.55 -8.88
N THR A 371 -19.25 9.52 -8.43
CA THR A 371 -20.65 9.67 -8.00
C THR A 371 -20.79 10.60 -6.78
N GLY A 372 -21.68 11.59 -6.87
CA GLY A 372 -21.95 12.54 -5.77
C GLY A 372 -20.84 13.57 -5.52
N VAL A 373 -19.88 13.71 -6.44
CA VAL A 373 -18.79 14.67 -6.37
C VAL A 373 -19.21 16.01 -7.02
N SER A 374 -18.81 17.13 -6.41
CA SER A 374 -18.87 18.46 -7.04
C SER A 374 -17.55 18.75 -7.74
N LEU A 375 -17.62 19.19 -9.01
CA LEU A 375 -16.46 19.47 -9.86
C LEU A 375 -16.33 20.96 -10.23
N LEU A 376 -16.99 21.82 -9.45
CA LEU A 376 -16.91 23.28 -9.53
C LEU A 376 -15.45 23.76 -9.44
N GLY A 377 -14.96 24.42 -10.50
CA GLY A 377 -13.62 25.01 -10.54
C GLY A 377 -12.45 24.03 -10.52
N VAL A 378 -12.67 22.73 -10.73
CA VAL A 378 -11.60 21.72 -10.75
C VAL A 378 -10.75 21.84 -12.02
N ASN A 379 -9.44 21.63 -11.89
CA ASN A 379 -8.52 21.64 -13.03
C ASN A 379 -8.27 20.22 -13.55
N PHE A 380 -8.80 19.91 -14.73
CA PHE A 380 -8.66 18.64 -15.47
C PHE A 380 -7.89 18.84 -16.80
N GLU A 381 -6.98 19.81 -16.88
CA GLU A 381 -6.22 20.08 -18.11
C GLU A 381 -5.43 18.83 -18.58
N ASN A 382 -5.56 18.42 -19.85
CA ASN A 382 -4.98 17.19 -20.41
C ASN A 382 -5.39 15.88 -19.68
N ALA A 383 -6.36 15.91 -18.74
CA ALA A 383 -6.75 14.73 -17.97
C ALA A 383 -7.56 13.73 -18.80
N ASN A 384 -7.45 12.43 -18.47
CA ASN A 384 -8.24 11.38 -19.11
C ASN A 384 -9.48 11.05 -18.29
N LEU A 385 -10.66 11.38 -18.84
CA LEU A 385 -12.00 11.21 -18.25
C LEU A 385 -12.88 10.30 -19.14
N SER A 386 -12.29 9.56 -20.09
CA SER A 386 -13.05 8.82 -21.10
C SER A 386 -13.93 7.71 -20.51
N GLY A 387 -15.12 7.55 -21.09
CA GLY A 387 -16.13 6.59 -20.64
C GLY A 387 -16.69 6.84 -19.24
N GLN A 388 -16.41 8.00 -18.63
CA GLN A 388 -16.99 8.35 -17.33
C GLN A 388 -18.49 8.60 -17.46
N ASN A 389 -19.27 8.19 -16.45
CA ASN A 389 -20.56 8.83 -16.19
C ASN A 389 -20.27 10.08 -15.35
N LEU A 390 -20.60 11.25 -15.88
CA LEU A 390 -20.53 12.57 -15.25
C LEU A 390 -21.91 13.27 -15.22
N SER A 391 -23.01 12.57 -15.55
CA SER A 391 -24.34 13.16 -15.72
C SER A 391 -24.91 13.78 -14.43
N ASP A 392 -25.77 14.78 -14.62
CA ASP A 392 -26.36 15.65 -13.59
C ASP A 392 -25.38 16.46 -12.71
N ARG A 393 -24.07 16.47 -13.01
CA ARG A 393 -23.06 17.12 -12.15
C ARG A 393 -22.84 18.60 -12.46
N ASN A 394 -22.25 19.29 -11.50
CA ASN A 394 -21.79 20.66 -11.65
C ASN A 394 -20.29 20.69 -11.95
N LEU A 395 -19.96 21.04 -13.19
CA LEU A 395 -18.62 21.27 -13.73
C LEU A 395 -18.45 22.75 -14.16
N SER A 396 -19.31 23.65 -13.67
CA SER A 396 -19.23 25.07 -14.05
C SER A 396 -17.87 25.68 -13.65
N GLY A 397 -17.31 26.50 -14.54
CA GLY A 397 -15.96 27.05 -14.40
C GLY A 397 -14.80 26.04 -14.37
N ALA A 398 -15.03 24.73 -14.58
CA ALA A 398 -13.96 23.74 -14.60
C ALA A 398 -13.03 23.93 -15.81
N ASN A 399 -11.72 23.70 -15.63
CA ASN A 399 -10.76 23.71 -16.72
C ASN A 399 -10.61 22.29 -17.28
N LEU A 400 -11.08 22.06 -18.50
CA LEU A 400 -11.10 20.77 -19.19
C LEU A 400 -10.29 20.84 -20.50
N TYR A 401 -9.41 21.84 -20.62
CA TYR A 401 -8.63 22.09 -21.84
C TYR A 401 -7.78 20.87 -22.19
N ARG A 402 -7.86 20.41 -23.45
CA ARG A 402 -7.23 19.18 -23.95
C ARG A 402 -7.57 17.87 -23.21
N SER A 403 -8.57 17.87 -22.33
CA SER A 403 -9.02 16.64 -21.66
C SER A 403 -9.60 15.64 -22.64
N ASN A 404 -9.48 14.34 -22.33
CA ASN A 404 -10.14 13.28 -23.08
C ASN A 404 -11.47 12.91 -22.41
N LEU A 405 -12.57 13.40 -22.98
CA LEU A 405 -13.95 13.14 -22.59
C LEU A 405 -14.66 12.20 -23.59
N SER A 406 -13.92 11.46 -24.42
CA SER A 406 -14.53 10.56 -25.42
C SER A 406 -15.40 9.47 -24.78
N ASN A 407 -16.57 9.21 -25.37
CA ASN A 407 -17.60 8.28 -24.87
C ASN A 407 -18.14 8.61 -23.45
N THR A 408 -17.94 9.83 -22.95
CA THR A 408 -18.38 10.25 -21.60
C THR A 408 -19.85 10.64 -21.59
N ASP A 409 -20.59 10.24 -20.55
CA ASP A 409 -21.95 10.74 -20.31
C ASP A 409 -21.90 12.06 -19.54
N LEU A 410 -22.20 13.17 -20.24
CA LEU A 410 -22.30 14.54 -19.75
C LEU A 410 -23.77 15.02 -19.77
N SER A 411 -24.76 14.12 -19.79
CA SER A 411 -26.16 14.53 -19.87
C SER A 411 -26.59 15.34 -18.64
N SER A 412 -27.48 16.33 -18.85
CA SER A 412 -27.95 17.31 -17.85
C SER A 412 -26.87 18.16 -17.15
N THR A 413 -25.59 17.97 -17.51
CA THR A 413 -24.42 18.49 -16.77
C THR A 413 -24.32 20.00 -16.89
N ASP A 414 -23.98 20.66 -15.79
CA ASP A 414 -23.75 22.11 -15.77
C ASP A 414 -22.30 22.42 -16.14
N LEU A 415 -22.07 22.88 -17.38
CA LEU A 415 -20.76 23.19 -17.95
C LEU A 415 -20.58 24.72 -18.13
N ARG A 416 -21.42 25.55 -17.50
CA ARG A 416 -21.43 27.00 -17.73
C ARG A 416 -20.08 27.62 -17.36
N GLY A 417 -19.51 28.39 -18.30
CA GLY A 417 -18.18 28.97 -18.16
C GLY A 417 -17.01 27.99 -18.12
N ALA A 418 -17.22 26.68 -18.32
CA ALA A 418 -16.15 25.69 -18.34
C ALA A 418 -15.28 25.81 -19.61
N ASN A 419 -14.01 25.43 -19.52
CA ASN A 419 -13.05 25.52 -20.62
C ASN A 419 -12.78 24.15 -21.26
N LEU A 420 -13.50 23.79 -22.33
CA LEU A 420 -13.32 22.55 -23.09
C LEU A 420 -12.54 22.78 -24.41
N GLY A 421 -11.69 23.81 -24.46
CA GLY A 421 -10.85 24.08 -25.63
C GLY A 421 -9.91 22.90 -25.95
N GLU A 422 -9.80 22.53 -27.23
CA GLU A 422 -9.01 21.40 -27.73
C GLU A 422 -9.33 20.04 -27.05
N ALA A 423 -10.44 19.92 -26.30
CA ALA A 423 -10.85 18.69 -25.63
C ALA A 423 -11.42 17.65 -26.63
N ASN A 424 -11.23 16.37 -26.33
CA ASN A 424 -11.83 15.29 -27.12
C ASN A 424 -13.22 14.92 -26.55
N LEU A 425 -14.29 15.29 -27.24
CA LEU A 425 -15.68 14.91 -26.93
C LEU A 425 -16.24 13.87 -27.93
N GLU A 426 -15.38 13.19 -28.71
CA GLU A 426 -15.80 12.13 -29.65
C GLU A 426 -16.75 11.13 -28.96
N LYS A 427 -17.99 11.01 -29.47
CA LYS A 427 -19.07 10.18 -28.92
C LYS A 427 -19.52 10.48 -27.48
N ALA A 428 -19.21 11.67 -26.93
CA ALA A 428 -19.75 12.10 -25.65
C ALA A 428 -21.26 12.38 -25.73
N ASN A 429 -22.00 12.18 -24.63
CA ASN A 429 -23.42 12.51 -24.54
C ASN A 429 -23.62 13.83 -23.77
N LEU A 430 -23.82 14.94 -24.48
CA LEU A 430 -24.06 16.28 -23.93
C LEU A 430 -25.56 16.64 -23.86
N LYS A 431 -26.48 15.68 -24.05
CA LYS A 431 -27.94 15.91 -24.04
C LYS A 431 -28.40 16.67 -22.79
N GLU A 432 -29.15 17.75 -22.97
CA GLU A 432 -29.61 18.65 -21.89
C GLU A 432 -28.50 19.36 -21.08
N ALA A 433 -27.23 19.29 -21.49
CA ALA A 433 -26.12 19.96 -20.82
C ALA A 433 -26.15 21.49 -21.01
N LYS A 434 -25.76 22.24 -19.96
CA LYS A 434 -25.85 23.71 -19.92
C LYS A 434 -24.54 24.34 -20.38
N LEU A 435 -24.46 24.67 -21.67
CA LEU A 435 -23.22 25.15 -22.32
C LEU A 435 -23.06 26.70 -22.35
N THR A 436 -23.74 27.45 -21.47
CA THR A 436 -23.71 28.92 -21.51
C THR A 436 -22.33 29.46 -21.12
N GLY A 437 -21.65 30.13 -22.06
CA GLY A 437 -20.30 30.67 -21.86
C GLY A 437 -19.19 29.62 -21.85
N THR A 438 -19.48 28.37 -22.20
CA THR A 438 -18.51 27.28 -22.29
C THR A 438 -17.58 27.49 -23.50
N ASN A 439 -16.27 27.38 -23.31
CA ASN A 439 -15.32 27.43 -24.43
C ASN A 439 -15.22 26.05 -25.11
N LEU A 440 -15.54 25.98 -26.40
CA LEU A 440 -15.42 24.77 -27.24
C LEU A 440 -14.42 24.96 -28.41
N TYR A 441 -13.52 25.94 -28.33
CA TYR A 441 -12.51 26.21 -29.36
C TYR A 441 -11.71 24.95 -29.73
N LYS A 442 -11.87 24.47 -30.97
CA LYS A 442 -11.28 23.21 -31.49
C LYS A 442 -11.62 21.95 -30.67
N ALA A 443 -12.69 21.94 -29.88
CA ALA A 443 -13.17 20.71 -29.28
C ALA A 443 -13.58 19.71 -30.39
N LYS A 444 -13.24 18.44 -30.24
CA LYS A 444 -13.64 17.40 -31.20
C LYS A 444 -15.04 16.87 -30.85
N LEU A 445 -16.02 17.04 -31.73
CA LEU A 445 -17.43 16.69 -31.46
C LEU A 445 -17.97 15.52 -32.28
N THR A 446 -17.18 14.91 -33.18
CA THR A 446 -17.64 13.82 -34.07
C THR A 446 -18.31 12.68 -33.31
N GLY A 447 -19.56 12.39 -33.68
CA GLY A 447 -20.42 11.39 -33.06
C GLY A 447 -20.99 11.76 -31.69
N ALA A 448 -20.75 12.96 -31.17
CA ALA A 448 -21.29 13.40 -29.89
C ALA A 448 -22.79 13.71 -29.99
N ILE A 449 -23.56 13.37 -28.95
CA ILE A 449 -24.95 13.79 -28.81
C ILE A 449 -24.94 15.19 -28.21
N MET A 450 -25.51 16.18 -28.90
CA MET A 450 -25.54 17.59 -28.51
C MET A 450 -26.67 17.88 -27.51
N PRO A 451 -26.72 19.07 -26.87
CA PRO A 451 -27.73 19.38 -25.85
C PRO A 451 -29.20 19.29 -26.28
N ASP A 452 -29.48 19.43 -27.58
CA ASP A 452 -30.82 19.25 -28.16
C ASP A 452 -31.17 17.78 -28.49
N GLY A 453 -30.22 16.85 -28.30
CA GLY A 453 -30.36 15.43 -28.63
C GLY A 453 -29.98 15.06 -30.06
N THR A 454 -29.51 15.99 -30.89
CA THR A 454 -28.95 15.69 -32.22
C THR A 454 -27.55 15.09 -32.13
N THR A 455 -27.13 14.32 -33.14
CA THR A 455 -25.72 13.85 -33.23
C THR A 455 -24.91 14.81 -34.10
N HIS A 456 -23.77 15.26 -33.61
CA HIS A 456 -22.80 16.02 -34.40
C HIS A 456 -21.98 15.07 -35.30
N GLU A 457 -21.89 15.39 -36.59
CA GLU A 457 -21.09 14.62 -37.59
C GLU A 457 -19.57 14.79 -37.39
#